data_AF-A0A399J0L7-F1
#
_entry.id   AF-A0A399J0L7-F1
#
_cell.length_a   1.000
_cell.length_b   1.000
_cell.length_c   1.000
_cell.angle_alpha   90.00
_cell.angle_beta   90.00
_cell.angle_gamma   90.00
#
_symmetry.space_group_name_H-M   'P 1'
#
loop_
_entity.id
_entity.type
_entity.pdbx_description
1 polymer ?
#
loop_
_entity_poly.entity_id
_entity_poly.type
_entity_poly.pdbx_seq_one_letter_code
_entity_poly.pdbx_strand_id
1 'polypeptide(L)' 'MAGSIGLFIRMALYLGGAFVAGQGWATFNPEAGTLTIQIEPLVEVLAGLSVFGGTFAASRIVKKKGGTT' A
#
# COMPACT_ATOMS: atom_id res chain seq x y z
N MET A 1 -9.88 -20.09 -10.32
CA MET A 1 -9.19 -18.79 -10.29
C MET A 1 -9.21 -18.08 -8.92
N ALA A 2 -10.04 -18.48 -7.95
CA ALA A 2 -10.09 -17.83 -6.62
C ALA A 2 -8.90 -18.13 -5.70
N GLY A 3 -8.30 -19.34 -5.77
CA GLY A 3 -7.17 -19.73 -4.90
C GLY A 3 -5.88 -18.93 -5.16
N SER A 4 -5.67 -18.47 -6.40
CA SER A 4 -4.51 -17.66 -6.78
C SER A 4 -4.57 -16.26 -6.17
N ILE A 5 -5.74 -15.63 -6.19
CA ILE A 5 -5.95 -14.27 -5.65
C ILE A 5 -5.71 -14.22 -4.14
N GLY A 6 -6.20 -15.22 -3.40
CA GLY A 6 -5.97 -15.30 -1.95
C GLY A 6 -4.48 -15.39 -1.60
N LEU A 7 -3.70 -16.14 -2.38
CA LEU A 7 -2.25 -16.21 -2.23
C LEU A 7 -1.59 -14.85 -2.50
N PHE A 8 -1.97 -14.17 -3.58
CA PHE A 8 -1.43 -12.84 -3.90
C PHE A 8 -1.74 -11.80 -2.83
N ILE A 9 -2.97 -11.77 -2.30
CA ILE A 9 -3.36 -10.88 -1.21
C ILE A 9 -2.50 -11.17 0.03
N ARG A 10 -2.31 -12.44 0.38
CA ARG A 10 -1.50 -12.84 1.55
C ARG A 10 -0.04 -12.40 1.40
N MET A 11 0.56 -12.57 0.22
CA MET A 11 1.93 -12.11 -0.04
C MET A 11 2.04 -10.59 0.02
N ALA A 12 1.04 -9.87 -0.52
CA ALA A 12 1.00 -8.41 -0.45
C ALA A 12 0.88 -7.90 1.00
N LEU A 13 0.06 -8.57 1.83
CA LEU A 13 -0.06 -8.23 3.25
C LEU A 13 1.22 -8.51 4.03
N TYR A 14 1.94 -9.59 3.73
CA TYR A 14 3.24 -9.86 4.35
C TYR A 14 4.30 -8.82 3.97
N LEU A 15 4.37 -8.48 2.69
CA LEU A 15 5.26 -7.42 2.22
C LEU A 15 4.91 -6.08 2.87
N GLY A 16 3.62 -5.73 2.90
CA GLY A 16 3.13 -4.51 3.53
C GLY A 16 3.44 -4.46 5.02
N GLY A 17 3.23 -5.55 5.75
CA GLY A 17 3.56 -5.65 7.17
C GLY A 17 5.05 -5.49 7.44
N ALA A 18 5.91 -6.12 6.63
CA ALA A 18 7.37 -5.97 6.75
C ALA A 18 7.82 -4.53 6.46
N PHE A 19 7.22 -3.89 5.46
CA PHE A 19 7.50 -2.49 5.12
C PHE A 19 7.09 -1.54 6.25
N VAL A 20 5.87 -1.69 6.79
CA VAL A 20 5.35 -0.90 7.92
C VAL A 20 6.23 -1.06 9.16
N ALA A 21 6.65 -2.29 9.48
CA ALA A 21 7.55 -2.55 10.61
C ALA A 21 8.95 -1.95 10.39
N GLY A 22 9.51 -2.07 9.19
CA GLY A 22 10.83 -1.52 8.84
C GLY A 22 10.91 0.00 8.89
N GLN A 23 9.79 0.70 8.70
CA GLN A 23 9.69 2.16 8.81
C GLN A 23 9.36 2.64 10.24
N GLY A 24 9.21 1.73 11.20
CA GLY A 24 8.82 2.05 12.58
C GLY A 24 7.37 2.50 12.74
N TRP A 25 6.52 2.28 11.73
CA TRP A 25 5.09 2.63 11.78
C TRP A 25 4.28 1.63 12.60
N ALA A 26 4.82 0.44 12.86
CA ALA A 26 4.30 -0.49 13.84
C ALA A 26 5.43 -0.89 14.80
N THR A 27 5.25 -0.61 16.09
CA THR A 27 6.19 -1.00 17.14
C THR A 27 5.48 -1.87 18.17
N PHE A 28 6.07 -3.02 18.47
CA PHE A 28 5.55 -3.93 19.49
C PHE A 28 6.39 -3.78 20.76
N ASN A 29 5.76 -3.43 21.87
CA ASN A 29 6.37 -3.44 23.18
C ASN A 29 6.03 -4.76 23.90
N PRO A 30 7.00 -5.68 24.05
CA PRO A 30 6.76 -6.98 24.66
C PRO A 30 6.53 -6.91 26.18
N GLU A 31 7.06 -5.90 26.86
CA GLU A 31 6.91 -5.75 28.32
C GLU A 31 5.51 -5.27 28.69
N ALA A 32 4.95 -4.38 27.88
CA ALA A 32 3.58 -3.87 28.05
C ALA A 32 2.52 -4.71 27.31
N GLY A 33 2.94 -5.61 26.43
CA GLY A 33 2.03 -6.38 25.56
C GLY A 33 1.25 -5.51 24.57
N THR A 34 1.78 -4.34 24.21
CA THR A 34 1.09 -3.35 23.38
C THR A 34 1.68 -3.26 21.98
N LEU A 35 0.80 -3.16 20.99
CA LEU A 35 1.14 -2.85 19.60
C LEU A 35 0.75 -1.41 19.31
N THR A 36 1.72 -0.57 18.99
CA THR A 36 1.52 0.82 18.60
C THR A 36 1.62 0.93 17.09
N ILE A 37 0.59 1.47 16.44
CA ILE A 37 0.54 1.70 14.99
C ILE A 37 0.37 3.19 14.74
N GLN A 38 1.29 3.78 13.99
CA GLN A 38 1.24 5.18 13.58
C GLN A 38 0.42 5.31 12.29
N ILE A 39 -0.72 5.98 12.37
CA ILE A 39 -1.69 6.04 11.27
C ILE A 39 -1.36 7.16 10.29
N GLU A 40 -0.89 8.32 10.75
CA GLU A 40 -0.52 9.47 9.90
C GLU A 40 0.37 9.08 8.71
N PRO A 41 1.52 8.40 8.87
CA PRO A 41 2.38 8.06 7.74
C PRO A 41 1.75 7.02 6.81
N LEU A 42 0.90 6.13 7.35
CA LEU A 42 0.11 5.18 6.55
C LEU A 42 -0.89 5.91 5.65
N VAL A 43 -1.57 6.94 6.17
CA VAL A 43 -2.49 7.77 5.39
C VAL A 43 -1.76 8.52 4.29
N GLU A 44 -0.58 9.08 4.57
CA GLU A 44 0.23 9.80 3.58
C GLU A 44 0.63 8.89 2.41
N VAL A 45 1.09 7.66 2.70
CA VAL A 45 1.44 6.69 1.64
C VAL A 45 0.22 6.24 0.85
N LEU A 46 -0.92 5.98 1.50
CA LEU A 46 -2.15 5.62 0.80
C LEU A 46 -2.64 6.76 -0.10
N ALA A 47 -2.57 8.01 0.39
CA ALA A 47 -2.90 9.19 -0.41
C ALA A 47 -1.96 9.30 -1.62
N GLY A 48 -0.64 9.18 -1.43
CA GLY A 48 0.33 9.19 -2.52
C GLY A 48 0.10 8.09 -3.55
N LEU A 49 -0.17 6.85 -3.11
CA LEU A 49 -0.51 5.73 -3.99
C LEU A 49 -1.80 5.96 -4.76
N SER A 50 -2.82 6.56 -4.13
CA SER A 50 -4.09 6.87 -4.79
C SER A 50 -3.91 7.93 -5.88
N VAL A 51 -3.12 8.97 -5.62
CA VAL A 51 -2.81 10.02 -6.61
C VAL A 51 -1.96 9.46 -7.75
N PHE A 52 -0.93 8.65 -7.43
CA PHE A 52 -0.11 7.99 -8.43
C PHE A 52 -0.93 7.06 -9.32
N GLY A 53 -1.73 6.18 -8.72
CA GLY A 53 -2.60 5.25 -9.43
C GLY A 53 -3.65 5.96 -10.28
N GLY A 54 -4.27 7.01 -9.74
CA GLY A 54 -5.22 7.86 -10.45
C GLY A 54 -4.57 8.57 -11.64
N THR A 55 -3.38 9.15 -11.45
CA THR A 55 -2.61 9.81 -12.51
C THR A 55 -2.22 8.82 -13.60
N PHE A 56 -1.72 7.64 -13.23
CA PHE A 56 -1.37 6.60 -14.17
C PHE A 56 -2.58 6.13 -14.98
N ALA A 57 -3.72 5.90 -14.33
CA ALA A 57 -4.97 5.53 -15.00
C ALA A 57 -5.45 6.64 -15.95
N ALA A 58 -5.41 7.90 -15.49
CA ALA A 58 -5.76 9.06 -16.31
C ALA A 58 -4.83 9.17 -17.54
N SER A 59 -3.52 9.02 -17.37
CA SER A 59 -2.56 8.97 -18.49
C SER A 59 -2.91 7.87 -19.48
N ARG A 60 -3.23 6.64 -19.02
CA ARG A 60 -3.65 5.56 -19.91
C ARG A 60 -4.93 5.88 -20.69
N ILE A 61 -5.88 6.56 -20.08
CA ILE A 61 -7.11 7.01 -20.73
C ILE A 61 -6.79 8.08 -21.78
N VAL A 62 -5.96 9.07 -21.45
CA VAL A 62 -5.51 10.12 -22.38
C VAL A 62 -4.76 9.53 -23.57
N LYS A 63 -3.84 8.58 -23.33
CA LYS A 63 -3.14 7.83 -24.38
C LYS A 63 -4.10 7.15 -25.35
N LYS A 64 -5.11 6.46 -24.80
CA LYS A 64 -6.11 5.75 -25.61
C LYS A 64 -6.94 6.70 -26.48
N LYS A 65 -7.08 7.97 -26.08
CA LYS A 65 -7.78 9.01 -26.83
C LYS A 65 -6.89 9.76 -27.84
N GLY A 66 -5.66 9.28 -28.09
CA GLY A 66 -4.73 9.89 -29.04
C GLY A 66 -3.79 10.94 -28.44
N GLY A 67 -3.75 11.07 -27.11
CA GLY A 67 -2.74 11.88 -26.43
C GLY A 67 -1.37 11.19 -26.38
N THR A 68 -0.29 11.97 -26.34
CA THR A 68 1.09 11.49 -26.48
C THR A 68 1.74 10.93 -25.19
N THR A 69 0.98 10.80 -24.10
CA THR A 69 1.47 10.24 -22.82
C THR A 69 0.76 8.95 -22.48
#